data_AF-A0A263NPL0-F1
#
_entry.id   AF-A0A263NPL0-F1
#
_cell.length_a   1.000
_cell.length_b   1.000
_cell.length_c   1.000
_cell.angle_alpha   90.00
_cell.angle_beta   90.00
_cell.angle_gamma   90.00
#
_symmetry.space_group_name_H-M   'P 1'
#
loop_
_entity.id
_entity.type
_entity.pdbx_description
1 polymer ?
#
loop_
_entity_poly.entity_id
_entity_poly.type
_entity_poly.pdbx_seq_one_letter_code
_entity_poly.pdbx_strand_id
1 'polypeptide(L)' 'MALSISLASTPLLAGIAVPMGYLVTPIDNLTFDVAYSYLKEEPIKVRQTQPARGLTYHAKYENSANGFGGSVTYRF' A
#
# COMPACT_ATOMS: atom_id res chain seq x y z
N MET A 1 28.03 6.43 10.35
CA MET A 1 26.62 6.82 10.10
C MET A 1 26.28 6.58 8.64
N ALA A 2 25.24 5.77 8.37
CA ALA A 2 24.73 5.50 7.02
C ALA A 2 23.24 5.84 6.91
N LEU A 3 22.81 6.34 5.74
CA LEU A 3 21.44 6.77 5.45
C LEU A 3 21.02 6.31 4.05
N SER A 4 19.81 5.79 3.92
CA SER A 4 19.19 5.38 2.66
C SER A 4 17.72 5.83 2.60
N ILE A 5 17.26 6.23 1.41
CA ILE A 5 15.88 6.62 1.12
C ILE A 5 15.45 5.91 -0.16
N SER A 6 14.23 5.39 -0.19
CA SER A 6 13.64 4.75 -1.36
C SER A 6 12.26 5.31 -1.68
N LEU A 7 11.95 5.38 -2.97
CA LEU A 7 10.62 5.67 -3.51
C LEU A 7 10.46 4.80 -4.76
N ALA A 8 9.36 4.08 -4.84
CA ALA A 8 9.03 3.29 -6.02
C ALA A 8 7.57 3.49 -6.41
N SER A 9 7.26 3.20 -7.67
CA SER A 9 5.90 3.00 -8.14
C SER A 9 5.79 1.61 -8.75
N THR A 10 4.73 0.89 -8.42
CA THR A 10 4.51 -0.47 -8.89
C THR A 10 3.11 -0.57 -9.47
N PRO A 11 2.96 -0.80 -10.79
CA PRO A 11 1.67 -1.10 -11.36
C PRO A 11 1.19 -2.46 -10.85
N LEU A 12 -0.07 -2.53 -10.45
CA LEU A 12 -0.77 -3.75 -10.05
C LEU A 12 -1.80 -4.10 -11.12
N LEU A 13 -2.24 -5.36 -11.16
CA LEU A 13 -3.26 -5.82 -12.11
C LEU A 13 -4.53 -4.96 -12.10
N ALA A 14 -4.88 -4.35 -10.95
CA ALA A 14 -6.07 -3.54 -10.78
C ALA A 14 -5.77 -2.23 -10.02
N GLY A 15 -4.58 -1.63 -10.19
CA GLY A 15 -4.25 -0.40 -9.47
C GLY A 15 -2.77 0.02 -9.51
N ILE A 16 -2.41 0.92 -8.61
CA ILE A 16 -1.03 1.39 -8.42
C ILE A 16 -0.69 1.34 -6.92
N ALA A 17 0.52 0.88 -6.61
CA ALA A 17 1.14 1.02 -5.30
C ALA A 17 2.35 1.96 -5.36
N VAL A 18 2.50 2.81 -4.35
CA VAL A 18 3.60 3.77 -4.21
C VAL A 18 4.17 3.67 -2.80
N PRO A 19 5.21 2.85 -2.57
CA PRO A 19 5.94 2.82 -1.30
C PRO A 19 7.07 3.87 -1.25
N MET A 20 7.32 4.38 -0.05
CA MET A 20 8.47 5.18 0.34
C MET A 20 9.13 4.58 1.58
N GLY A 21 10.45 4.53 1.59
CA GLY A 21 11.24 3.99 2.70
C GLY A 21 12.34 4.94 3.13
N TYR A 22 12.69 4.88 4.41
CA TYR A 22 13.80 5.60 5.01
C TYR A 22 14.51 4.67 6.00
N LEU A 23 15.81 4.51 5.83
CA LEU A 23 16.64 3.66 6.67
C LEU A 23 17.86 4.43 7.15
N VAL A 24 18.13 4.40 8.45
CA VAL A 24 19.29 5.08 9.04
C VAL A 24 20.00 4.20 10.07
N THR A 25 21.32 4.18 9.97
CA THR A 25 22.22 3.51 10.92
C THR A 25 23.08 4.58 11.59
N PRO A 26 22.59 5.20 12.68
CA PRO A 26 23.31 6.28 13.36
C PRO A 26 24.62 5.80 13.99
N ILE A 27 24.64 4.56 14.50
CA ILE A 27 25.80 3.87 15.08
C ILE A 27 25.88 2.44 14.51
N ASP A 28 27.06 1.83 14.52
CA ASP A 28 27.36 0.62 13.72
C ASP A 28 26.49 -0.61 14.02
N ASN A 29 25.87 -0.64 15.19
CA ASN A 29 25.06 -1.75 15.70
C ASN A 29 23.57 -1.45 15.80
N LEU A 30 23.09 -0.26 15.41
CA LEU A 30 21.68 0.12 15.50
C LEU A 30 21.18 0.68 14.18
N THR A 31 20.13 0.08 13.63
CA THR A 31 19.47 0.53 12.40
C THR A 31 17.99 0.76 12.67
N PHE A 32 17.47 1.90 12.19
CA PHE A 32 16.06 2.22 12.14
C PHE A 32 15.59 2.15 10.68
N ASP A 33 14.45 1.52 10.44
CA ASP A 33 13.79 1.46 9.14
C ASP A 33 12.32 1.88 9.31
N VAL A 34 11.85 2.77 8.46
CA VAL A 34 10.46 3.18 8.39
C VAL A 34 10.01 3.21 6.94
N ALA A 35 8.79 2.74 6.71
CA ALA A 35 8.19 2.67 5.40
C ALA A 35 6.73 3.14 5.44
N TYR A 36 6.35 3.90 4.43
CA TYR A 36 4.97 4.31 4.17
C TYR A 36 4.58 3.86 2.76
N SER A 37 3.36 3.41 2.56
CA SER A 37 2.87 3.04 1.25
C SER A 37 1.44 3.50 1.01
N TYR A 38 1.16 3.89 -0.22
CA TYR A 38 -0.19 4.17 -0.70
C TYR A 38 -0.55 3.20 -1.81
N LEU A 39 -1.72 2.58 -1.71
CA LEU A 39 -2.28 1.71 -2.74
C LEU A 39 -3.62 2.28 -3.18
N LYS A 40 -3.81 2.39 -4.49
CA LYS A 40 -5.07 2.82 -5.08
C LYS A 40 -5.50 1.83 -6.14
N GLU A 41 -6.68 1.27 -5.97
CA GLU A 41 -7.28 0.33 -6.93
C GLU A 41 -8.11 1.06 -7.99
N GLU A 42 -8.26 0.41 -9.14
CA GLU A 42 -9.15 0.85 -10.19
C GLU A 42 -10.61 0.66 -9.76
N PRO A 43 -11.49 1.64 -10.06
CA PRO A 43 -12.90 1.50 -9.72
C PRO A 43 -13.58 0.38 -10.50
N ILE A 44 -14.25 -0.53 -9.79
CA ILE A 44 -15.03 -1.60 -10.40
C ILE A 44 -16.53 -1.29 -10.32
N LYS A 45 -17.26 -1.62 -11.40
CA LYS A 45 -18.72 -1.49 -11.45
C LYS A 45 -19.36 -2.85 -11.14
N VAL A 46 -20.12 -2.92 -10.07
CA VAL A 46 -20.92 -4.09 -9.72
C VAL A 46 -22.33 -3.90 -10.29
N ARG A 47 -22.75 -4.85 -11.12
CA ARG A 47 -24.09 -4.91 -11.69
C ARG A 47 -24.68 -6.26 -11.38
N GLN A 48 -25.74 -6.27 -10.58
CA GLN A 48 -26.41 -7.49 -10.18
C GLN A 48 -27.90 -7.39 -10.45
N THR A 49 -28.40 -8.25 -11.32
CA THR A 49 -29.82 -8.34 -11.62
C THR A 49 -30.36 -9.64 -11.05
N GLN A 50 -31.50 -9.57 -10.36
CA GLN A 50 -32.17 -10.71 -9.77
C GLN A 50 -33.61 -10.81 -10.32
N PRO A 51 -33.78 -11.40 -11.52
CA PRO A 51 -35.04 -11.35 -12.27
C PRO A 51 -36.22 -11.95 -11.50
N ALA A 52 -35.98 -13.05 -10.78
CA ALA A 52 -37.00 -13.72 -9.96
C ALA A 52 -37.58 -12.86 -8.83
N ARG A 53 -36.91 -11.74 -8.49
CA ARG A 53 -37.38 -10.78 -7.47
C ARG A 53 -37.68 -9.40 -8.07
N GLY A 54 -37.51 -9.21 -9.38
CA GLY A 54 -37.68 -7.91 -10.04
C GLY A 54 -36.68 -6.84 -9.60
N LEU A 55 -35.53 -7.22 -9.04
CA LEU A 55 -34.56 -6.28 -8.46
C LEU A 55 -33.33 -6.14 -9.34
N THR A 56 -32.86 -4.90 -9.49
CA THR A 56 -31.59 -4.58 -10.15
C THR A 56 -30.76 -3.69 -9.24
N TYR A 57 -29.51 -4.07 -9.01
CA TYR A 57 -28.55 -3.36 -8.18
C TYR A 57 -27.35 -2.91 -9.02
N HIS A 58 -27.01 -1.63 -8.89
CA HIS A 58 -25.86 -1.01 -9.53
C HIS A 58 -25.04 -0.28 -8.47
N ALA A 59 -23.77 -0.64 -8.34
CA ALA A 59 -22.84 0.04 -7.45
C ALA A 59 -21.45 0.23 -8.09
N LYS A 60 -20.73 1.22 -7.58
CA LYS A 60 -19.32 1.45 -7.90
C LYS A 60 -18.52 1.20 -6.63
N TYR A 61 -17.51 0.35 -6.71
CA TYR A 61 -16.58 0.10 -5.63
C TYR A 61 -15.27 0.81 -5.93
N GLU A 62 -14.81 1.62 -4.99
CA GLU A 62 -13.53 2.32 -5.02
C GLU A 62 -12.78 1.98 -3.75
N ASN A 63 -11.52 1.62 -3.89
CA ASN A 63 -10.70 1.22 -2.76
C ASN A 63 -9.32 1.86 -2.82
N SER A 64 -8.87 2.30 -1.66
CA SER A 64 -7.50 2.75 -1.46
C SER A 64 -7.07 2.38 -0.05
N ALA A 65 -5.79 2.04 0.09
CA ALA A 65 -5.20 1.66 1.36
C ALA A 65 -3.94 2.47 1.63
N ASN A 66 -3.72 2.80 2.90
CA ASN A 66 -2.47 3.37 3.39
C ASN A 66 -1.80 2.30 4.27
N GLY A 67 -0.54 2.02 4.01
CA GLY A 67 0.30 1.14 4.83
C GLY A 67 1.38 1.95 5.53
N PHE A 68 1.66 1.61 6.78
CA PHE A 68 2.82 2.13 7.50
C PHE A 68 3.48 0.99 8.26
N GLY A 69 4.80 0.94 8.22
CA GLY A 69 5.60 -0.06 8.89
C GLY A 69 6.92 0.52 9.36
N GLY A 70 7.50 -0.11 10.36
CA GLY A 70 8.83 0.25 10.82
C GLY A 70 9.46 -0.89 11.59
N SER A 71 10.79 -0.89 11.63
CA SER A 71 11.58 -1.85 12.37
C SER A 71 12.81 -1.21 12.99
N VAL A 72 13.29 -1.84 14.06
CA VAL A 72 14.56 -1.48 14.71
C VAL A 72 15.40 -2.75 14.77
N THR A 73 16.62 -2.66 14.26
CA THR A 73 17.57 -3.78 14.27
C THR A 73 18.77 -3.43 15.13
N TYR A 74 19.06 -4.27 16.11
CA TYR A 74 20.27 -4.19 16.93
C TYR A 74 21.16 -5.41 16.67
N ARG A 75 22.46 -5.18 16.47
CA ARG A 75 23.46 -6.24 16.18
C ARG A 75 24.45 -6.35 17.34
N PHE A 76 24.65 -7.57 17.85
CA PHE A 76 25.63 -7.87 18.90
C PHE A 76 26.99 -8.24 18.30
#